data_AF-A0A7W0YPQ8-F1
#
_entry.id   AF-A0A7W0YPQ8-F1
#
_cell.length_a   1.000
_cell.length_b   1.000
_cell.length_c   1.000
_cell.angle_alpha   90.00
_cell.angle_beta   90.00
_cell.angle_gamma   90.00
#
_symmetry.space_group_name_H-M   'P 1'
#
loop_
_entity.id
_entity.type
_entity.pdbx_description
1 polymer ?
#
loop_
_entity_poly.entity_id
_entity_poly.type
_entity_poly.pdbx_seq_one_letter_code
_entity_poly.pdbx_strand_id
1 'polypeptide(L)'
;MAARTSLLHLALVTGCAAGSSPGPIARSNEWSIPSIQGAAHVSPHVGRTVTTTGVVTAVDSGGFYLQDESGDGDEATSDALFVATRVAGSVAAGDRVRVTGQVTELVPGGAATGNLSLTRIAAPTFTLLSRNSVLPEPLVMGSGGRVPPAELVISPDEQPVDLRLRRQAEVNRFNPGTDALDFFESLEGMRVTIQDPVAVSATRTFPGGAAEVFALPDRGSHIAPPTLRTGRGGLYLRSGPDNRGNQNPGRVKIYFDRRLFPGAVPAIGVGDRLGDVTGVVGYGFGNFELRATAAFEVAPTRPPREQTSLAGTRDQLSVASYNVLNLSAQPEDDAQRRALAEQIMENLRTPDIVALQEIQDNSGEADDGTTDAGGTLRALAEAV
;
A
#
# COMPACT_ATOMS: atom_id res chain seq x y z
N MET A 1 2.15 23.20 99.49
CA MET A 1 2.65 24.13 98.44
C MET A 1 2.31 23.49 97.11
N ALA A 2 1.55 24.20 96.24
CA ALA A 2 1.18 23.85 94.85
C ALA A 2 0.26 22.61 94.65
N ALA A 3 -0.69 22.55 93.71
CA ALA A 3 -1.32 23.50 92.79
C ALA A 3 -2.64 22.83 92.33
N ARG A 4 -3.81 23.40 92.62
CA ARG A 4 -4.71 24.14 91.71
C ARG A 4 -4.93 23.54 90.31
N THR A 5 -6.14 23.00 90.17
CA THR A 5 -6.93 22.71 88.97
C THR A 5 -7.02 23.92 88.03
N SER A 6 -6.81 23.72 86.73
CA SER A 6 -7.23 24.64 85.68
C SER A 6 -7.81 23.85 84.50
N LEU A 7 -9.13 23.96 84.33
CA LEU A 7 -9.83 23.64 83.09
C LEU A 7 -9.47 24.72 82.06
N LEU A 8 -8.95 24.33 80.91
CA LEU A 8 -8.82 25.21 79.75
C LEU A 8 -10.04 24.97 78.84
N HIS A 9 -10.89 25.99 78.72
CA HIS A 9 -11.91 26.07 77.68
C HIS A 9 -11.21 26.37 76.35
N LEU A 10 -11.25 25.44 75.40
CA LEU A 10 -10.83 25.69 74.02
C LEU A 10 -12.05 26.22 73.25
N ALA A 11 -12.04 27.52 72.96
CA ALA A 11 -13.02 28.14 72.08
C ALA A 11 -12.75 27.70 70.63
N LEU A 12 -13.73 27.03 70.02
CA LEU A 12 -13.74 26.73 68.59
C LEU A 12 -13.99 28.04 67.82
N VAL A 13 -12.98 28.56 67.15
CA VAL A 13 -13.17 29.61 66.12
C VAL A 13 -13.36 28.89 64.79
N THR A 14 -14.62 28.71 64.39
CA THR A 14 -14.98 28.32 63.02
C THR A 14 -14.68 29.47 62.06
N GLY A 15 -13.44 29.51 61.56
CA GLY A 15 -13.10 30.26 60.37
C GLY A 15 -13.52 29.46 59.14
N CYS A 16 -14.59 29.89 58.45
CA CYS A 16 -14.90 29.43 57.10
C CYS A 16 -13.80 29.91 56.14
N ALA A 17 -12.72 29.14 56.00
CA ALA A 17 -11.89 29.21 54.81
C ALA A 17 -12.62 28.42 53.73
N ALA A 18 -13.22 29.12 52.76
CA ALA A 18 -13.71 28.52 51.54
C ALA A 18 -12.51 27.91 50.80
N GLY A 19 -12.24 26.62 51.05
CA GLY A 19 -11.33 25.84 50.24
C GLY A 19 -11.91 25.74 48.85
N SER A 20 -11.36 26.51 47.90
CA SER A 20 -11.57 26.24 46.49
C SER A 20 -11.02 24.84 46.22
N SER A 21 -11.91 23.87 46.06
CA SER A 21 -11.54 22.57 45.51
C SER A 21 -10.78 22.82 44.22
N PRO A 22 -9.59 22.24 44.00
CA PRO A 22 -9.01 22.25 42.68
C PRO A 22 -10.05 21.65 41.74
N GLY A 23 -10.49 22.43 40.74
CA GLY A 23 -11.41 21.94 39.73
C GLY A 23 -10.84 20.67 39.08
N PRO A 24 -11.69 19.81 38.50
CA PRO A 24 -11.21 18.63 37.80
C PRO A 24 -10.14 19.06 36.80
N ILE A 25 -8.93 18.53 36.95
CA ILE A 25 -7.85 18.72 35.98
C ILE A 25 -8.38 18.11 34.70
N ALA A 26 -8.77 18.95 33.73
CA ALA A 26 -9.18 18.47 32.42
C ALA A 26 -8.01 17.66 31.86
N ARG A 27 -8.21 16.35 31.68
CA ARG A 27 -7.23 15.55 30.94
C ARG A 27 -7.11 16.18 29.56
N SER A 28 -5.92 16.57 29.15
CA SER A 28 -5.69 17.04 27.79
C SER A 28 -6.08 15.91 26.84
N ASN A 29 -6.94 16.18 25.86
CA ASN A 29 -7.19 15.27 24.75
C ASN A 29 -6.07 15.34 23.70
N GLU A 30 -4.89 15.80 24.09
CA GLU A 30 -3.75 15.98 23.20
C GLU A 30 -2.93 14.69 23.17
N TRP A 31 -2.75 14.15 21.97
CA TRP A 31 -2.08 12.89 21.70
C TRP A 31 -1.11 13.09 20.53
N SER A 32 0.07 12.48 20.60
CA SER A 32 0.98 12.42 19.46
C SER A 32 0.39 11.51 18.38
N ILE A 33 0.77 11.71 17.12
CA ILE A 33 0.32 10.85 16.03
C ILE A 33 0.73 9.39 16.25
N PRO A 34 1.98 9.07 16.68
CA PRO A 34 2.36 7.71 17.02
C PRO A 34 1.48 7.05 18.08
N SER A 35 1.07 7.80 19.12
CA SER A 35 0.18 7.26 20.14
C SER A 35 -1.24 7.00 19.62
N ILE A 36 -1.71 7.82 18.66
CA ILE A 36 -3.00 7.61 18.00
C ILE A 36 -2.95 6.35 17.14
N GLN A 37 -1.89 6.15 16.36
CA GLN A 37 -1.67 4.93 15.57
C GLN A 37 -1.54 3.70 16.47
N GLY A 38 -0.53 3.71 17.35
CA GLY A 38 -0.21 2.59 18.23
C GLY A 38 0.45 1.41 17.49
N ALA A 39 1.00 0.47 18.25
CA ALA A 39 1.66 -0.72 17.72
C ALA A 39 0.65 -1.86 17.52
N ALA A 40 -0.34 -1.64 16.66
CA ALA A 40 -1.39 -2.61 16.32
C ALA A 40 -2.11 -2.22 15.02
N HIS A 41 -2.74 -3.18 14.34
CA HIS A 41 -3.60 -2.99 13.14
C HIS A 41 -4.91 -2.21 13.39
N VAL A 42 -5.17 -1.81 14.64
CA VAL A 42 -6.34 -1.03 15.01
C VAL A 42 -5.91 -0.05 16.10
N SER A 43 -6.22 1.22 15.90
CA SER A 43 -5.83 2.26 16.83
C SER A 43 -6.38 2.01 18.25
N PRO A 44 -5.58 2.21 19.32
CA PRO A 44 -6.05 2.14 20.70
C PRO A 44 -6.97 3.33 21.07
N HIS A 45 -7.10 4.31 20.17
CA HIS A 45 -7.90 5.52 20.35
C HIS A 45 -9.20 5.53 19.54
N VAL A 46 -9.55 4.45 18.82
CA VAL A 46 -10.81 4.36 18.06
C VAL A 46 -12.02 4.81 18.88
N GLY A 47 -12.82 5.69 18.28
CA GLY A 47 -14.02 6.28 18.87
C GLY A 47 -13.76 7.48 19.79
N ARG A 48 -12.52 7.73 20.20
CA ARG A 48 -12.16 8.90 21.02
C ARG A 48 -11.97 10.13 20.15
N THR A 49 -12.33 11.29 20.71
CA THR A 49 -11.93 12.58 20.15
C THR A 49 -10.56 12.95 20.66
N VAL A 50 -9.63 13.19 19.74
CA VAL A 50 -8.24 13.55 20.02
C VAL A 50 -7.90 14.88 19.37
N THR A 51 -6.90 15.56 19.92
CA THR A 51 -6.23 16.71 19.35
C THR A 51 -4.78 16.33 19.06
N THR A 52 -4.29 16.62 17.86
CA THR A 52 -2.89 16.38 17.49
C THR A 52 -2.37 17.49 16.59
N THR A 53 -1.06 17.55 16.37
CA THR A 53 -0.41 18.55 15.53
C THR A 53 0.60 17.87 14.63
N GLY A 54 0.72 18.32 13.38
CA GLY A 54 1.72 17.83 12.45
C GLY A 54 1.83 18.69 11.21
N VAL A 55 2.67 18.24 10.28
CA VAL A 55 2.84 18.86 8.95
C VAL A 55 2.10 18.04 7.91
N VAL A 56 1.37 18.74 7.04
CA VAL A 56 0.70 18.16 5.89
C VAL A 56 1.74 17.70 4.88
N THR A 57 1.80 16.42 4.58
CA THR A 57 2.77 15.83 3.64
C THR A 57 2.19 15.63 2.24
N ALA A 58 0.88 15.45 2.14
CA ALA A 58 0.15 15.28 0.88
C ALA A 58 -1.33 15.66 1.05
N VAL A 59 -1.96 16.16 -0.02
CA VAL A 59 -3.39 16.53 -0.04
C VAL A 59 -4.12 15.74 -1.11
N ASP A 60 -5.20 15.07 -0.76
CA ASP A 60 -5.98 14.19 -1.64
C ASP A 60 -7.48 14.55 -1.62
N SER A 61 -8.27 13.92 -2.49
CA SER A 61 -9.70 14.08 -2.69
C SER A 61 -10.58 13.92 -1.46
N GLY A 62 -10.13 13.13 -0.47
CA GLY A 62 -10.88 12.85 0.75
C GLY A 62 -10.31 13.50 2.01
N GLY A 63 -9.23 14.29 1.92
CA GLY A 63 -8.49 14.71 3.09
C GLY A 63 -7.03 15.03 2.81
N PHE A 64 -6.20 14.93 3.84
CA PHE A 64 -4.76 15.15 3.75
C PHE A 64 -4.00 14.24 4.70
N TYR A 65 -2.75 13.94 4.36
CA TYR A 65 -1.83 13.19 5.19
C TYR A 65 -1.14 14.15 6.15
N LEU A 66 -1.16 13.83 7.44
CA LEU A 66 -0.57 14.62 8.51
C LEU A 66 0.50 13.77 9.20
N GLN A 67 1.71 14.29 9.30
CA GLN A 67 2.84 13.58 9.90
C GLN A 67 3.46 14.41 11.03
N ASP A 68 3.84 13.73 12.12
CA ASP A 68 4.61 14.30 13.21
C ASP A 68 6.00 14.66 12.69
N GLU A 69 6.45 15.89 12.96
CA GLU A 69 7.73 16.40 12.47
C GLU A 69 8.92 15.73 13.12
N SER A 70 8.77 15.34 14.39
CA SER A 70 9.84 14.72 15.17
C SER A 70 9.74 13.19 15.14
N GLY A 71 8.53 12.68 14.97
CA GLY A 71 8.21 11.29 15.23
C GLY A 71 8.56 10.87 16.66
N ASP A 72 8.49 9.57 16.94
CA ASP A 72 8.97 9.01 18.22
C ASP A 72 10.15 8.03 18.07
N GLY A 73 10.49 7.67 16.83
CA GLY A 73 11.60 6.75 16.53
C GLY A 73 11.30 5.28 16.86
N ASP A 74 10.05 4.92 17.16
CA ASP A 74 9.62 3.53 17.33
C ASP A 74 9.17 2.97 15.98
N GLU A 75 9.88 1.95 15.50
CA GLU A 75 9.55 1.27 14.25
C GLU A 75 8.19 0.54 14.28
N ALA A 76 7.60 0.36 15.47
CA ALA A 76 6.29 -0.25 15.66
C ALA A 76 5.12 0.73 15.55
N THR A 77 5.35 2.04 15.42
CA THR A 77 4.28 3.03 15.32
C THR A 77 4.48 3.94 14.12
N SER A 78 3.38 4.26 13.42
CA SER A 78 3.43 5.27 12.37
C SER A 78 3.43 6.68 12.95
N ASP A 79 4.31 7.54 12.43
CA ASP A 79 4.34 8.97 12.74
C ASP A 79 3.30 9.78 11.95
N ALA A 80 2.49 9.14 11.12
CA ALA A 80 1.53 9.81 10.24
C ALA A 80 0.14 9.19 10.33
N LEU A 81 -0.86 9.96 9.89
CA LEU A 81 -2.22 9.47 9.71
C LEU A 81 -2.94 10.28 8.63
N PHE A 82 -4.09 9.77 8.19
CA PHE A 82 -4.96 10.51 7.28
C PHE A 82 -6.00 11.34 8.05
N VAL A 83 -6.21 12.58 7.65
CA VAL A 83 -7.26 13.46 8.17
C VAL A 83 -8.38 13.56 7.14
N ALA A 84 -9.49 12.86 7.37
CA ALA A 84 -10.61 12.78 6.43
C ALA A 84 -11.52 14.01 6.52
N THR A 85 -11.52 14.83 5.46
CA THR A 85 -12.28 16.07 5.39
C THR A 85 -12.69 16.42 3.96
N ARG A 86 -13.82 17.12 3.83
CA ARG A 86 -14.30 17.64 2.53
C ARG A 86 -13.68 18.99 2.15
N VAL A 87 -12.96 19.64 3.07
CA VAL A 87 -12.35 20.96 2.87
C VAL A 87 -10.82 20.88 2.80
N ALA A 88 -10.30 19.74 2.30
CA ALA A 88 -8.86 19.49 2.18
C ALA A 88 -8.13 20.56 1.34
N GLY A 89 -8.81 21.17 0.35
CA GLY A 89 -8.25 22.26 -0.46
C GLY A 89 -7.96 23.58 0.29
N SER A 90 -8.23 23.65 1.61
CA SER A 90 -7.83 24.78 2.46
C SER A 90 -6.41 24.65 3.06
N VAL A 91 -5.79 23.48 2.88
CA VAL A 91 -4.40 23.19 3.24
C VAL A 91 -3.60 22.74 2.02
N ALA A 92 -2.28 22.83 2.12
CA ALA A 92 -1.30 22.41 1.15
C ALA A 92 -0.17 21.65 1.85
N ALA A 93 0.61 20.88 1.09
CA ALA A 93 1.82 20.26 1.61
C ALA A 93 2.76 21.33 2.19
N GLY A 94 3.34 21.06 3.36
CA GLY A 94 4.16 22.01 4.14
C GLY A 94 3.37 22.83 5.16
N ASP A 95 2.04 22.76 5.17
CA ASP A 95 1.26 23.43 6.21
C ASP A 95 1.35 22.67 7.53
N ARG A 96 1.58 23.41 8.61
CA ARG A 96 1.52 22.86 9.96
C ARG A 96 0.15 23.15 10.54
N VAL A 97 -0.56 22.12 10.98
CA VAL A 97 -1.94 22.23 11.44
C VAL A 97 -2.13 21.53 12.78
N ARG A 98 -2.96 22.14 13.64
CA ARG A 98 -3.51 21.47 14.83
C ARG A 98 -4.89 20.95 14.45
N VAL A 99 -5.11 19.65 14.60
CA VAL A 99 -6.34 18.96 14.22
C VAL A 99 -7.02 18.42 15.47
N THR A 100 -8.34 18.58 15.56
CA THR A 100 -9.18 17.90 16.56
C THR A 100 -10.29 17.14 15.86
N GLY A 101 -10.46 15.87 16.18
CA GLY A 101 -11.50 15.03 15.55
C GLY A 101 -11.57 13.64 16.18
N GLN A 102 -12.46 12.81 15.65
CA GLN A 102 -12.65 11.44 16.15
C GLN A 102 -11.72 10.47 15.44
N VAL A 103 -11.03 9.62 16.17
CA VAL A 103 -10.25 8.52 15.58
C VAL A 103 -11.20 7.41 15.11
N THR A 104 -11.05 6.99 13.86
CA THR A 104 -11.87 5.94 13.23
C THR A 104 -11.02 5.03 12.37
N GLU A 105 -11.49 3.80 12.18
CA GLU A 105 -10.97 2.88 11.18
C GLU A 105 -11.76 2.99 9.87
N LEU A 106 -11.06 3.01 8.73
CA LEU A 106 -11.67 2.90 7.42
C LEU A 106 -11.21 1.61 6.73
N VAL A 107 -12.14 0.71 6.41
CA VAL A 107 -11.84 -0.43 5.52
C VAL A 107 -12.09 -0.02 4.07
N PRO A 108 -11.05 0.08 3.21
CA PRO A 108 -11.24 0.43 1.80
C PRO A 108 -12.14 -0.59 1.10
N GLY A 109 -13.15 -0.10 0.35
CA GLY A 109 -14.16 -0.96 -0.29
C GLY A 109 -15.22 -1.54 0.67
N GLY A 110 -15.11 -1.28 1.98
CA GLY A 110 -16.09 -1.68 2.99
C GLY A 110 -15.76 -2.99 3.72
N ALA A 111 -16.40 -3.21 4.87
CA ALA A 111 -16.07 -4.29 5.81
C ALA A 111 -16.24 -5.72 5.26
N ALA A 112 -16.98 -5.91 4.16
CA ALA A 112 -17.19 -7.22 3.54
C ALA A 112 -16.04 -7.65 2.62
N THR A 113 -15.08 -6.77 2.33
CA THR A 113 -13.97 -7.04 1.40
C THR A 113 -12.87 -7.92 1.97
N GLY A 114 -12.77 -8.04 3.30
CA GLY A 114 -11.63 -8.69 3.96
C GLY A 114 -10.35 -7.85 3.95
N ASN A 115 -10.44 -6.58 3.56
CA ASN A 115 -9.32 -5.64 3.65
C ASN A 115 -8.97 -5.29 5.11
N LEU A 116 -7.71 -4.91 5.34
CA LEU A 116 -7.30 -4.17 6.54
C LEU A 116 -7.99 -2.80 6.60
N SER A 117 -7.98 -2.21 7.79
CA SER A 117 -8.42 -0.83 7.98
C SER A 117 -7.26 0.16 7.84
N LEU A 118 -7.62 1.44 7.76
CA LEU A 118 -6.71 2.56 7.87
C LEU A 118 -7.13 3.44 9.04
N THR A 119 -6.18 3.78 9.92
CA THR A 119 -6.41 4.71 11.02
C THR A 119 -6.52 6.14 10.48
N ARG A 120 -7.57 6.85 10.89
CA ARG A 120 -7.78 8.24 10.47
C ARG A 120 -8.48 9.10 11.49
N ILE A 121 -8.31 10.41 11.37
CA ILE A 121 -9.14 11.40 12.05
C ILE A 121 -10.33 11.76 11.15
N ALA A 122 -11.55 11.53 11.64
CA ALA A 122 -12.81 11.88 10.99
C ALA A 122 -13.49 13.08 11.66
N ALA A 123 -14.37 13.74 10.89
CA ALA A 123 -15.08 14.96 11.28
C ALA A 123 -14.16 16.02 11.93
N PRO A 124 -13.00 16.35 11.33
CA PRO A 124 -12.02 17.20 11.96
C PRO A 124 -12.45 18.67 11.94
N THR A 125 -12.06 19.39 12.99
CA THR A 125 -11.76 20.82 12.91
C THR A 125 -10.25 20.98 12.95
N PHE A 126 -9.71 21.96 12.23
CA PHE A 126 -8.28 22.22 12.26
C PHE A 126 -7.96 23.71 12.18
N THR A 127 -6.83 24.07 12.78
CA THR A 127 -6.27 25.42 12.76
C THR A 127 -4.91 25.37 12.12
N LEU A 128 -4.71 26.24 11.13
CA LEU A 128 -3.41 26.48 10.54
C LEU A 128 -2.50 27.19 11.54
N LEU A 129 -1.34 26.63 11.79
CA LEU A 129 -0.32 27.19 12.66
C LEU A 129 0.77 27.92 11.86
N SER A 130 1.23 27.31 10.76
CA SER A 130 2.21 27.90 9.84
C SER A 130 2.04 27.35 8.41
N ARG A 131 2.47 28.13 7.42
CA ARG A 131 2.58 27.72 6.00
C ARG A 131 4.05 27.42 5.67
N ASN A 132 4.28 26.60 4.66
CA ASN A 132 5.62 26.33 4.09
C ASN A 132 6.66 25.84 5.12
N SER A 133 6.22 25.07 6.11
CA SER A 133 7.10 24.32 7.00
C SER A 133 7.86 23.27 6.19
N VAL A 134 9.07 22.95 6.62
CA VAL A 134 9.86 21.88 5.99
C VAL A 134 9.09 20.57 6.16
N LEU A 135 8.99 19.79 5.08
CA LEU A 135 8.37 18.46 5.14
C LEU A 135 9.26 17.53 5.99
N PRO A 136 8.67 16.64 6.80
CA PRO A 136 9.43 15.57 7.43
C PRO A 136 10.29 14.82 6.41
N GLU A 137 11.51 14.47 6.80
CA GLU A 137 12.38 13.64 5.97
C GLU A 137 11.67 12.31 5.69
N PRO A 138 11.70 11.82 4.43
CA PRO A 138 11.02 10.59 4.12
C PRO A 138 11.76 9.43 4.75
N LEU A 139 11.03 8.47 5.33
CA LEU A 139 11.64 7.22 5.75
C LEU A 139 12.15 6.47 4.50
N VAL A 140 13.38 5.97 4.55
CA VAL A 140 13.96 5.19 3.46
C VAL A 140 13.53 3.73 3.59
N MET A 141 12.81 3.23 2.60
CA MET A 141 12.47 1.82 2.45
C MET A 141 13.51 1.15 1.55
N GLY A 142 14.36 0.33 2.15
CA GLY A 142 15.58 -0.21 1.55
C GLY A 142 16.76 -0.20 2.53
N SER A 143 17.95 -0.44 2.01
CA SER A 143 19.19 -0.65 2.78
C SER A 143 19.64 0.59 3.54
N GLY A 144 19.22 1.78 3.08
CA GLY A 144 19.45 3.05 3.76
C GLY A 144 18.50 3.33 4.92
N GLY A 145 17.55 2.44 5.21
CA GLY A 145 16.61 2.57 6.32
C GLY A 145 16.01 1.22 6.70
N ARG A 146 14.69 1.07 6.52
CA ARG A 146 13.97 -0.14 6.89
C ARG A 146 13.74 -1.03 5.67
N VAL A 147 14.14 -2.29 5.75
CA VAL A 147 13.96 -3.28 4.67
C VAL A 147 12.65 -4.05 4.91
N PRO A 148 11.71 -4.09 3.94
CA PRO A 148 10.49 -4.89 4.08
C PRO A 148 10.81 -6.37 4.27
N PRO A 149 10.15 -7.08 5.21
CA PRO A 149 10.32 -8.53 5.35
C PRO A 149 10.01 -9.28 4.05
N ALA A 150 10.92 -10.18 3.67
CA ALA A 150 10.93 -10.78 2.34
C ALA A 150 10.15 -12.09 2.21
N GLU A 151 9.85 -12.76 3.33
CA GLU A 151 9.27 -14.11 3.33
C GLU A 151 7.93 -14.20 4.05
N LEU A 152 7.85 -13.63 5.24
CA LEU A 152 6.68 -13.76 6.11
C LEU A 152 5.71 -12.61 5.86
N VAL A 153 4.49 -12.97 5.46
CA VAL A 153 3.37 -12.04 5.49
C VAL A 153 2.99 -11.75 6.94
N ILE A 154 2.80 -12.81 7.72
CA ILE A 154 2.49 -12.81 9.15
C ILE A 154 3.05 -14.11 9.76
N SER A 155 3.40 -14.08 11.04
CA SER A 155 4.10 -15.18 11.70
C SER A 155 3.17 -16.39 11.89
N PRO A 156 3.66 -17.64 11.77
CA PRO A 156 2.80 -18.83 11.78
C PRO A 156 2.05 -19.09 13.10
N ASP A 157 2.56 -18.54 14.21
CA ASP A 157 1.94 -18.61 15.54
C ASP A 157 0.88 -17.53 15.77
N GLU A 158 0.71 -16.60 14.84
CA GLU A 158 -0.30 -15.55 14.88
C GLU A 158 -1.57 -15.91 14.13
N GLN A 159 -2.67 -15.27 14.51
CA GLN A 159 -3.94 -15.38 13.80
C GLN A 159 -3.99 -14.36 12.66
N PRO A 160 -4.75 -14.63 11.57
CA PRO A 160 -5.10 -13.57 10.63
C PRO A 160 -5.69 -12.36 11.35
N VAL A 161 -5.37 -11.15 10.89
CA VAL A 161 -5.91 -9.92 11.48
C VAL A 161 -7.44 -9.94 11.42
N ASP A 162 -8.10 -9.75 12.58
CA ASP A 162 -9.55 -9.70 12.69
C ASP A 162 -9.95 -8.38 13.34
N LEU A 163 -10.30 -7.41 12.50
CA LEU A 163 -10.68 -6.05 12.89
C LEU A 163 -11.88 -5.97 13.87
N ARG A 164 -12.58 -7.09 14.13
CA ARG A 164 -13.65 -7.18 15.14
C ARG A 164 -13.13 -7.41 16.55
N LEU A 165 -11.90 -7.90 16.71
CA LEU A 165 -11.30 -8.20 18.00
C LEU A 165 -10.76 -6.91 18.64
N ARG A 166 -11.46 -6.42 19.67
CA ARG A 166 -11.05 -5.23 20.44
C ARG A 166 -9.70 -5.35 21.16
N ARG A 167 -9.12 -6.56 21.22
CA ARG A 167 -7.85 -6.84 21.88
C ARG A 167 -6.92 -7.64 20.96
N GLN A 168 -6.79 -7.18 19.71
CA GLN A 168 -5.90 -7.76 18.70
C GLN A 168 -4.47 -7.95 19.25
N ALA A 169 -3.96 -6.95 19.99
CA ALA A 169 -2.62 -6.97 20.59
C ALA A 169 -2.42 -8.02 21.71
N GLU A 170 -3.48 -8.66 22.20
CA GLU A 170 -3.38 -9.80 23.13
C GLU A 170 -3.29 -11.15 22.41
N VAL A 171 -3.62 -11.17 21.11
CA VAL A 171 -3.70 -12.39 20.28
C VAL A 171 -2.53 -12.48 19.31
N ASN A 172 -2.13 -11.33 18.73
CA ASN A 172 -0.99 -11.20 17.83
C ASN A 172 0.01 -10.22 18.43
N ARG A 173 1.30 -10.51 18.28
CA ARG A 173 2.40 -9.65 18.69
C ARG A 173 2.78 -8.78 17.51
N PHE A 174 2.52 -7.48 17.60
CA PHE A 174 2.96 -6.55 16.56
C PHE A 174 4.49 -6.52 16.44
N ASN A 175 5.01 -6.99 15.30
CA ASN A 175 6.42 -7.24 15.05
C ASN A 175 6.81 -6.85 13.60
N PRO A 176 6.95 -5.55 13.33
CA PRO A 176 7.24 -5.04 11.98
C PRO A 176 8.62 -5.43 11.45
N GLY A 177 9.52 -5.96 12.30
CA GLY A 177 10.82 -6.47 11.86
C GLY A 177 10.76 -7.87 11.28
N THR A 178 9.66 -8.60 11.48
CA THR A 178 9.48 -10.00 11.03
C THR A 178 8.31 -10.12 10.06
N ASP A 179 7.20 -9.47 10.38
CA ASP A 179 5.94 -9.62 9.67
C ASP A 179 5.74 -8.45 8.72
N ALA A 180 5.64 -8.73 7.43
CA ALA A 180 5.48 -7.67 6.44
C ALA A 180 4.15 -6.92 6.60
N LEU A 181 3.11 -7.59 7.08
CA LEU A 181 1.83 -6.94 7.40
C LEU A 181 2.04 -5.82 8.43
N ASP A 182 2.79 -6.10 9.50
CA ASP A 182 3.09 -5.15 10.57
C ASP A 182 4.09 -4.08 10.11
N PHE A 183 5.05 -4.47 9.25
CA PHE A 183 5.99 -3.54 8.65
C PHE A 183 5.26 -2.41 7.93
N PHE A 184 4.35 -2.73 7.01
CA PHE A 184 3.66 -1.70 6.26
C PHE A 184 2.59 -0.98 7.08
N GLU A 185 1.96 -1.65 8.05
CA GLU A 185 1.06 -1.01 9.02
C GLU A 185 1.80 0.06 9.84
N SER A 186 3.02 -0.24 10.30
CA SER A 186 3.86 0.73 11.02
C SER A 186 4.30 1.94 10.19
N LEU A 187 4.05 1.91 8.87
CA LEU A 187 4.33 3.01 7.95
C LEU A 187 3.06 3.73 7.49
N GLU A 188 1.88 3.36 7.97
CA GLU A 188 0.60 3.86 7.49
C GLU A 188 0.56 5.40 7.42
N GLY A 189 0.33 5.95 6.24
CA GLY A 189 0.25 7.40 6.02
C GLY A 189 1.60 8.13 5.99
N MET A 190 2.71 7.48 6.35
CA MET A 190 4.02 8.11 6.42
C MET A 190 4.53 8.46 5.04
N ARG A 191 5.28 9.56 4.97
CA ARG A 191 6.10 9.89 3.81
C ARG A 191 7.31 8.96 3.74
N VAL A 192 7.39 8.17 2.67
CA VAL A 192 8.40 7.11 2.47
C VAL A 192 9.05 7.27 1.09
N THR A 193 10.33 6.92 0.99
CA THR A 193 11.06 6.76 -0.27
C THR A 193 11.46 5.32 -0.46
N ILE A 194 11.02 4.69 -1.55
CA ILE A 194 11.54 3.39 -1.98
C ILE A 194 12.88 3.63 -2.65
N GLN A 195 13.94 3.06 -2.10
CA GLN A 195 15.31 3.25 -2.57
C GLN A 195 15.59 2.40 -3.82
N ASP A 196 16.13 3.03 -4.88
CA ASP A 196 16.58 2.41 -6.15
C ASP A 196 15.74 1.20 -6.60
N PRO A 197 14.40 1.36 -6.79
CA PRO A 197 13.56 0.20 -7.02
C PRO A 197 13.76 -0.43 -8.40
N VAL A 198 13.45 -1.71 -8.51
CA VAL A 198 13.29 -2.39 -9.81
C VAL A 198 11.87 -2.87 -10.01
N ALA A 199 11.30 -2.60 -11.17
CA ALA A 199 9.94 -3.01 -11.52
C ALA A 199 9.85 -4.54 -11.71
N VAL A 200 8.81 -5.14 -11.15
CA VAL A 200 8.46 -6.57 -11.29
C VAL A 200 7.12 -6.79 -11.99
N SER A 201 6.43 -5.69 -12.35
CA SER A 201 5.26 -5.68 -13.25
C SER A 201 5.42 -4.55 -14.28
N ALA A 202 4.55 -4.53 -15.28
CA ALA A 202 4.38 -3.35 -16.13
C ALA A 202 3.41 -2.35 -15.48
N THR A 203 3.45 -1.09 -15.92
CA THR A 203 2.41 -0.10 -15.58
C THR A 203 1.05 -0.61 -16.04
N ARG A 204 0.12 -0.75 -15.11
CA ARG A 204 -1.29 -0.99 -15.39
C ARG A 204 -2.07 0.30 -15.20
N THR A 205 -2.80 0.75 -16.22
CA THR A 205 -3.64 1.94 -16.15
C THR A 205 -5.11 1.55 -15.94
N PHE A 206 -5.86 2.42 -15.28
CA PHE A 206 -7.27 2.23 -14.95
C PHE A 206 -8.11 3.41 -15.47
N PRO A 207 -9.42 3.21 -15.68
CA PRO A 207 -10.35 4.31 -15.92
C PRO A 207 -10.19 5.43 -14.88
N GLY A 208 -10.35 6.67 -15.32
CA GLY A 208 -10.07 7.86 -14.48
C GLY A 208 -8.59 8.28 -14.46
N GLY A 209 -7.69 7.45 -15.01
CA GLY A 209 -6.26 7.75 -15.19
C GLY A 209 -5.41 7.48 -13.96
N ALA A 210 -5.91 6.67 -13.02
CA ALA A 210 -5.07 6.04 -12.02
C ALA A 210 -4.20 4.96 -12.67
N ALA A 211 -3.08 4.63 -12.05
CA ALA A 211 -2.22 3.54 -12.50
C ALA A 211 -1.47 2.88 -11.34
N GLU A 212 -0.93 1.70 -11.57
CA GLU A 212 -0.09 1.01 -10.60
C GLU A 212 1.07 0.27 -11.27
N VAL A 213 2.12 0.04 -10.49
CA VAL A 213 3.23 -0.87 -10.82
C VAL A 213 3.74 -1.51 -9.53
N PHE A 214 4.17 -2.76 -9.59
CA PHE A 214 4.85 -3.42 -8.49
C PHE A 214 6.36 -3.32 -8.69
N ALA A 215 7.07 -3.01 -7.61
CA ALA A 215 8.53 -2.93 -7.60
C ALA A 215 9.13 -3.56 -6.34
N LEU A 216 10.43 -3.78 -6.37
CA LEU A 216 11.23 -4.20 -5.22
C LEU A 216 12.24 -3.10 -4.87
N PRO A 217 12.38 -2.72 -3.59
CA PRO A 217 13.44 -1.84 -3.13
C PRO A 217 14.84 -2.41 -3.44
N ASP A 218 15.86 -1.55 -3.50
CA ASP A 218 17.27 -1.90 -3.70
C ASP A 218 17.51 -2.87 -4.87
N ARG A 219 16.79 -2.65 -5.98
CA ARG A 219 16.82 -3.53 -7.15
C ARG A 219 16.50 -5.01 -6.85
N GLY A 220 15.81 -5.27 -5.76
CA GLY A 220 15.46 -6.61 -5.29
C GLY A 220 16.61 -7.35 -4.61
N SER A 221 17.61 -6.67 -4.03
CA SER A 221 18.70 -7.32 -3.30
C SER A 221 18.26 -8.11 -2.06
N HIS A 222 17.09 -7.77 -1.50
CA HIS A 222 16.57 -8.37 -0.27
C HIS A 222 15.51 -9.44 -0.49
N ILE A 223 15.28 -9.89 -1.72
CA ILE A 223 14.37 -11.01 -1.95
C ILE A 223 14.91 -12.30 -1.31
N ALA A 224 14.01 -13.10 -0.77
CA ALA A 224 14.36 -14.35 -0.11
C ALA A 224 13.43 -15.48 -0.59
N PRO A 225 13.96 -16.60 -1.11
CA PRO A 225 15.37 -16.82 -1.43
C PRO A 225 15.81 -15.96 -2.65
N PRO A 226 17.12 -15.75 -2.89
CA PRO A 226 17.62 -15.00 -4.06
C PRO A 226 17.13 -15.53 -5.41
N THR A 227 16.76 -16.81 -5.49
CA THR A 227 16.18 -17.46 -6.69
C THR A 227 14.70 -17.12 -6.94
N LEU A 228 14.10 -16.25 -6.13
CA LEU A 228 12.69 -15.89 -6.24
C LEU A 228 12.42 -15.02 -7.49
N ARG A 229 13.40 -14.23 -7.91
CA ARG A 229 13.31 -13.39 -9.11
C ARG A 229 13.70 -14.18 -10.35
N THR A 230 12.85 -14.11 -11.37
CA THR A 230 13.07 -14.82 -12.64
C THR A 230 14.17 -14.13 -13.44
N GLY A 231 14.80 -14.85 -14.38
CA GLY A 231 15.78 -14.25 -15.32
C GLY A 231 15.18 -13.14 -16.20
N ARG A 232 13.85 -13.05 -16.28
CA ARG A 232 13.10 -12.00 -16.99
C ARG A 232 12.62 -10.88 -16.07
N GLY A 233 13.02 -10.87 -14.80
CA GLY A 233 12.81 -9.78 -13.86
C GLY A 233 11.54 -9.86 -13.01
N GLY A 234 10.61 -10.78 -13.31
CA GLY A 234 9.41 -11.03 -12.51
C GLY A 234 9.68 -11.85 -11.25
N LEU A 235 8.63 -12.22 -10.51
CA LEU A 235 8.73 -13.00 -9.28
C LEU A 235 7.95 -14.31 -9.36
N TYR A 236 8.56 -15.39 -8.88
CA TYR A 236 7.82 -16.63 -8.64
C TYR A 236 6.90 -16.47 -7.43
N LEU A 237 5.67 -16.97 -7.52
CA LEU A 237 4.85 -17.20 -6.34
C LEU A 237 5.35 -18.47 -5.65
N ARG A 238 5.70 -18.39 -4.36
CA ARG A 238 6.11 -19.54 -3.55
C ARG A 238 5.17 -19.72 -2.37
N SER A 239 3.89 -19.89 -2.68
CA SER A 239 2.89 -20.31 -1.71
C SER A 239 2.76 -21.84 -1.68
N GLY A 240 2.47 -22.37 -0.49
CA GLY A 240 2.10 -23.76 -0.29
C GLY A 240 0.70 -24.07 -0.85
N PRO A 241 0.26 -25.34 -0.79
CA PRO A 241 -1.06 -25.77 -1.30
C PRO A 241 -2.25 -25.06 -0.64
N ASP A 242 -2.07 -24.48 0.54
CA ASP A 242 -3.03 -23.69 1.29
C ASP A 242 -2.98 -22.18 0.93
N ASN A 243 -2.22 -21.82 -0.10
CA ASN A 243 -1.88 -20.47 -0.49
C ASN A 243 -1.22 -19.65 0.63
N ARG A 244 -0.52 -20.30 1.59
CA ARG A 244 0.27 -19.63 2.63
C ARG A 244 1.76 -19.71 2.33
N GLY A 245 2.59 -19.01 3.09
CA GLY A 245 4.04 -18.92 2.88
C GLY A 245 4.43 -17.67 2.10
N ASN A 246 5.51 -17.76 1.31
CA ASN A 246 6.09 -16.58 0.67
C ASN A 246 5.25 -16.13 -0.55
N GLN A 247 4.41 -15.13 -0.30
CA GLN A 247 3.59 -14.46 -1.32
C GLN A 247 4.25 -13.24 -1.94
N ASN A 248 5.58 -13.13 -1.83
CA ASN A 248 6.39 -11.96 -2.14
C ASN A 248 6.01 -10.71 -1.31
N PRO A 249 5.95 -10.80 0.03
CA PRO A 249 5.49 -9.70 0.87
C PRO A 249 6.39 -8.45 0.78
N GLY A 250 7.67 -8.60 0.44
CA GLY A 250 8.60 -7.47 0.28
C GLY A 250 8.43 -6.65 -1.00
N ARG A 251 7.46 -6.98 -1.88
CA ARG A 251 7.12 -6.15 -3.04
C ARG A 251 6.27 -4.97 -2.63
N VAL A 252 6.48 -3.83 -3.27
CA VAL A 252 5.74 -2.60 -3.01
C VAL A 252 4.90 -2.26 -4.22
N LYS A 253 3.60 -2.01 -4.01
CA LYS A 253 2.75 -1.41 -5.04
C LYS A 253 3.00 0.10 -5.06
N ILE A 254 3.46 0.62 -6.17
CA ILE A 254 3.52 2.07 -6.42
C ILE A 254 2.23 2.45 -7.12
N TYR A 255 1.45 3.31 -6.49
CA TYR A 255 0.18 3.80 -7.00
C TYR A 255 0.31 5.24 -7.48
N PHE A 256 -0.19 5.50 -8.69
CA PHE A 256 -0.21 6.83 -9.30
C PHE A 256 -1.62 7.40 -9.22
N ASP A 257 -1.81 8.34 -8.31
CA ASP A 257 -3.01 9.16 -8.21
C ASP A 257 -2.79 10.48 -8.94
N ARG A 258 -3.71 10.90 -9.83
CA ARG A 258 -3.55 12.13 -10.63
C ARG A 258 -3.52 13.41 -9.79
N ARG A 259 -3.98 13.37 -8.54
CA ARG A 259 -3.93 14.52 -7.62
C ARG A 259 -2.63 14.57 -6.84
N LEU A 260 -2.00 13.41 -6.59
CA LEU A 260 -0.79 13.31 -5.80
C LEU A 260 0.46 13.29 -6.68
N PHE A 261 0.45 12.53 -7.76
CA PHE A 261 1.61 12.34 -8.62
C PHE A 261 1.75 13.51 -9.59
N PRO A 262 2.90 14.20 -9.61
CA PRO A 262 3.13 15.28 -10.54
C PRO A 262 3.43 14.73 -11.93
N GLY A 263 2.57 15.05 -12.90
CA GLY A 263 2.82 14.79 -14.32
C GLY A 263 2.16 13.52 -14.86
N ALA A 264 2.70 13.02 -15.97
CA ALA A 264 2.17 11.85 -16.66
C ALA A 264 2.73 10.56 -16.05
N VAL A 265 1.86 9.55 -15.89
CA VAL A 265 2.28 8.22 -15.44
C VAL A 265 3.33 7.66 -16.41
N PRO A 266 4.52 7.28 -15.93
CA PRO A 266 5.55 6.71 -16.79
C PRO A 266 5.16 5.32 -17.30
N ALA A 267 5.56 5.02 -18.54
CA ALA A 267 5.48 3.66 -19.07
C ALA A 267 6.64 2.84 -18.50
N ILE A 268 6.33 1.95 -17.56
CA ILE A 268 7.29 1.07 -16.88
C ILE A 268 7.05 -0.37 -17.34
N GLY A 269 8.12 -1.07 -17.66
CA GLY A 269 8.15 -2.50 -17.95
C GLY A 269 8.85 -3.31 -16.86
N VAL A 270 8.62 -4.63 -16.86
CA VAL A 270 9.31 -5.56 -15.96
C VAL A 270 10.82 -5.45 -16.16
N GLY A 271 11.56 -5.27 -15.07
CA GLY A 271 13.00 -5.14 -15.04
C GLY A 271 13.52 -3.70 -15.11
N ASP A 272 12.68 -2.74 -15.48
CA ASP A 272 13.07 -1.32 -15.51
C ASP A 272 13.55 -0.88 -14.13
N ARG A 273 14.64 -0.11 -14.12
CA ARG A 273 15.16 0.50 -12.90
C ARG A 273 14.51 1.85 -12.72
N LEU A 274 14.01 2.10 -11.53
CA LEU A 274 13.43 3.37 -11.15
C LEU A 274 14.48 4.11 -10.32
N GLY A 275 14.57 5.42 -10.48
CA GLY A 275 15.17 6.25 -9.44
C GLY A 275 14.35 6.16 -8.15
N ASP A 276 14.84 6.75 -7.07
CA ASP A 276 14.13 6.78 -5.79
C ASP A 276 12.69 7.27 -5.96
N VAL A 277 11.73 6.51 -5.41
CA VAL A 277 10.29 6.83 -5.53
C VAL A 277 9.76 7.26 -4.18
N THR A 278 9.44 8.55 -4.05
CA THR A 278 8.86 9.11 -2.82
C THR A 278 7.34 9.23 -2.91
N GLY A 279 6.65 8.90 -1.82
CA GLY A 279 5.20 8.96 -1.72
C GLY A 279 4.72 8.88 -0.27
N VAL A 280 3.41 8.73 -0.11
CA VAL A 280 2.78 8.44 1.19
C VAL A 280 2.23 7.02 1.19
N VAL A 281 2.43 6.28 2.27
CA VAL A 281 1.94 4.90 2.37
C VAL A 281 0.43 4.89 2.63
N GLY A 282 -0.28 3.99 1.96
CA GLY A 282 -1.69 3.72 2.17
C GLY A 282 -2.00 2.25 1.97
N TYR A 283 -3.29 1.94 1.97
CA TYR A 283 -3.79 0.58 1.76
C TYR A 283 -5.04 0.62 0.88
N GLY A 284 -5.11 -0.28 -0.10
CA GLY A 284 -6.24 -0.36 -1.02
C GLY A 284 -6.18 -1.62 -1.88
N PHE A 285 -7.37 -2.17 -2.18
CA PHE A 285 -7.50 -3.38 -3.01
C PHE A 285 -6.62 -4.54 -2.51
N GLY A 286 -6.62 -4.80 -1.21
CA GLY A 286 -5.87 -5.91 -0.61
C GLY A 286 -4.35 -5.74 -0.55
N ASN A 287 -3.82 -4.54 -0.82
CA ASN A 287 -2.38 -4.29 -0.85
C ASN A 287 -2.03 -2.96 -0.17
N PHE A 288 -0.93 -2.97 0.59
CA PHE A 288 -0.24 -1.74 0.92
C PHE A 288 0.35 -1.11 -0.34
N GLU A 289 0.36 0.21 -0.37
CA GLU A 289 0.78 0.99 -1.53
C GLU A 289 1.53 2.25 -1.14
N LEU A 290 2.56 2.57 -1.92
CA LEU A 290 3.15 3.89 -1.92
C LEU A 290 2.42 4.73 -2.96
N ARG A 291 1.65 5.73 -2.53
CA ARG A 291 1.01 6.70 -3.42
C ARG A 291 2.04 7.77 -3.77
N ALA A 292 2.56 7.71 -4.99
CA ALA A 292 3.69 8.55 -5.41
C ALA A 292 3.34 10.05 -5.39
N THR A 293 4.22 10.86 -4.80
CA THR A 293 4.04 12.32 -4.66
C THR A 293 5.13 13.13 -5.35
N ALA A 294 6.13 12.46 -5.94
CA ALA A 294 7.22 13.08 -6.66
C ALA A 294 7.50 12.35 -7.98
N ALA A 295 7.95 13.08 -9.00
CA ALA A 295 8.46 12.49 -10.23
C ALA A 295 9.80 11.80 -9.98
N PHE A 296 10.10 10.78 -10.76
CA PHE A 296 11.34 10.00 -10.67
C PHE A 296 11.79 9.59 -12.07
N GLU A 297 13.05 9.19 -12.19
CA GLU A 297 13.63 8.72 -13.44
C GLU A 297 13.29 7.24 -13.68
N VAL A 298 13.06 6.88 -14.94
CA VAL A 298 12.92 5.49 -15.38
C VAL A 298 14.07 5.18 -16.32
N ALA A 299 14.85 4.17 -15.98
CA ALA A 299 15.87 3.58 -16.84
C ALA A 299 15.34 2.26 -17.41
N PRO A 300 14.85 2.26 -18.66
CA PRO A 300 14.20 1.10 -19.25
C PRO A 300 15.17 -0.06 -19.44
N THR A 301 14.71 -1.26 -19.19
CA THR A 301 15.36 -2.49 -19.60
C THR A 301 14.55 -3.14 -20.73
N ARG A 302 15.25 -3.53 -21.80
CA ARG A 302 14.64 -4.12 -22.99
C ARG A 302 15.29 -5.49 -23.19
N PRO A 303 14.99 -6.49 -22.34
CA PRO A 303 15.54 -7.82 -22.55
C PRO A 303 15.07 -8.34 -23.93
N PRO A 304 15.95 -8.94 -24.74
CA PRO A 304 15.60 -9.40 -26.07
C PRO A 304 14.48 -10.43 -25.98
N ARG A 305 13.49 -10.38 -26.89
CA ARG A 305 12.43 -11.40 -26.93
C ARG A 305 13.06 -12.77 -27.17
N GLU A 306 12.62 -13.79 -26.42
CA GLU A 306 13.09 -15.17 -26.62
C GLU A 306 12.71 -15.67 -28.02
N GLN A 307 13.58 -16.47 -28.61
CA GLN A 307 13.25 -17.26 -29.79
C GLN A 307 13.54 -18.73 -29.47
N THR A 308 12.64 -19.62 -29.90
CA THR A 308 12.85 -21.05 -29.70
C THR A 308 14.04 -21.54 -30.53
N SER A 309 14.75 -22.52 -30.01
CA SER A 309 15.73 -23.31 -30.76
C SER A 309 15.11 -24.56 -31.41
N LEU A 310 13.89 -24.91 -31.02
CA LEU A 310 13.17 -26.05 -31.58
C LEU A 310 12.78 -25.76 -33.03
N ALA A 311 12.91 -26.78 -33.88
CA ALA A 311 12.41 -26.78 -35.24
C ALA A 311 11.84 -28.17 -35.53
N GLY A 312 10.73 -28.22 -36.28
CA GLY A 312 10.24 -29.48 -36.83
C GLY A 312 11.29 -30.11 -37.75
N THR A 313 11.26 -31.43 -37.86
CA THR A 313 12.03 -32.17 -38.88
C THR A 313 11.09 -33.11 -39.63
N ARG A 314 11.61 -33.86 -40.61
CA ARG A 314 10.79 -34.83 -41.35
C ARG A 314 10.12 -35.87 -40.43
N ASP A 315 10.78 -36.22 -39.33
CA ASP A 315 10.34 -37.28 -38.42
C ASP A 315 10.03 -36.76 -37.00
N GLN A 316 9.97 -35.43 -36.80
CA GLN A 316 9.69 -34.82 -35.50
C GLN A 316 8.74 -33.63 -35.65
N LEU A 317 7.68 -33.64 -34.83
CA LEU A 317 6.69 -32.58 -34.77
C LEU A 317 7.06 -31.54 -33.71
N SER A 318 6.95 -30.27 -34.07
CA SER A 318 7.04 -29.14 -33.14
C SER A 318 5.65 -28.74 -32.64
N VAL A 319 5.49 -28.67 -31.32
CA VAL A 319 4.21 -28.35 -30.68
C VAL A 319 4.43 -27.21 -29.68
N ALA A 320 3.63 -26.15 -29.80
CA ALA A 320 3.57 -25.06 -28.84
C ALA A 320 2.23 -25.07 -28.11
N SER A 321 2.23 -24.71 -26.83
CA SER A 321 1.01 -24.26 -26.15
C SER A 321 1.12 -22.77 -25.90
N TYR A 322 0.06 -22.02 -26.23
CA TYR A 322 0.12 -20.57 -26.19
C TYR A 322 -1.18 -19.95 -25.71
N ASN A 323 -1.10 -19.17 -24.64
CA ASN A 323 -2.22 -18.37 -24.14
C ASN A 323 -2.25 -17.05 -24.92
N VAL A 324 -3.39 -16.77 -25.55
CA VAL A 324 -3.56 -15.60 -26.42
C VAL A 324 -4.32 -14.46 -25.76
N LEU A 325 -4.59 -14.52 -24.44
CA LEU A 325 -5.22 -13.49 -23.63
C LEU A 325 -6.58 -13.03 -24.17
N ASN A 326 -7.61 -13.86 -23.97
CA ASN A 326 -9.00 -13.55 -24.34
C ASN A 326 -9.19 -13.05 -25.78
N LEU A 327 -8.47 -13.64 -26.74
CA LEU A 327 -8.47 -13.17 -28.12
C LEU A 327 -9.83 -13.39 -28.79
N SER A 328 -10.32 -12.40 -29.53
CA SER A 328 -11.53 -12.50 -30.37
C SER A 328 -11.27 -12.11 -31.84
N ALA A 329 -12.32 -12.26 -32.67
CA ALA A 329 -12.34 -11.78 -34.05
C ALA A 329 -12.64 -10.27 -34.17
N GLN A 330 -12.94 -9.59 -33.07
CA GLN A 330 -13.39 -8.20 -33.10
C GLN A 330 -12.26 -7.24 -33.53
N PRO A 331 -12.58 -6.08 -34.15
CA PRO A 331 -11.58 -5.14 -34.64
C PRO A 331 -10.64 -4.58 -33.57
N GLU A 332 -11.10 -4.45 -32.33
CA GLU A 332 -10.28 -4.03 -31.18
C GLU A 332 -9.06 -4.93 -30.95
N ASP A 333 -9.15 -6.20 -31.35
CA ASP A 333 -8.09 -7.20 -31.18
C ASP A 333 -7.14 -7.29 -32.39
N ASP A 334 -7.32 -6.48 -33.45
CA ASP A 334 -6.47 -6.48 -34.66
C ASP A 334 -4.97 -6.32 -34.33
N ALA A 335 -4.65 -5.46 -33.36
CA ALA A 335 -3.28 -5.23 -32.93
C ALA A 335 -2.71 -6.45 -32.18
N GLN A 336 -3.52 -7.08 -31.34
CA GLN A 336 -3.15 -8.28 -30.60
C GLN A 336 -2.94 -9.47 -31.54
N ARG A 337 -3.82 -9.69 -32.52
CA ARG A 337 -3.66 -10.76 -33.53
C ARG A 337 -2.37 -10.60 -34.32
N ARG A 338 -2.03 -9.38 -34.77
CA ARG A 338 -0.75 -9.13 -35.46
C ARG A 338 0.45 -9.44 -34.58
N ALA A 339 0.43 -9.00 -33.32
CA ALA A 339 1.52 -9.26 -32.39
C ALA A 339 1.69 -10.76 -32.09
N LEU A 340 0.58 -11.49 -31.94
CA LEU A 340 0.58 -12.95 -31.74
C LEU A 340 1.07 -13.68 -32.99
N ALA A 341 0.67 -13.25 -34.18
CA ALA A 341 1.12 -13.84 -35.43
C ALA A 341 2.64 -13.68 -35.63
N GLU A 342 3.18 -12.48 -35.37
CA GLU A 342 4.64 -12.25 -35.35
C GLU A 342 5.34 -13.17 -34.33
N GLN A 343 4.76 -13.36 -33.15
CA GLN A 343 5.31 -14.28 -32.14
C GLN A 343 5.29 -15.74 -32.59
N ILE A 344 4.23 -16.18 -33.26
CA ILE A 344 4.11 -17.54 -33.80
C ILE A 344 5.13 -17.77 -34.93
N MET A 345 5.24 -16.82 -35.87
CA MET A 345 6.12 -16.94 -37.02
C MET A 345 7.60 -16.81 -36.64
N GLU A 346 7.96 -15.77 -35.88
CA GLU A 346 9.35 -15.40 -35.64
C GLU A 346 9.89 -15.97 -34.33
N ASN A 347 9.14 -15.83 -33.23
CA ASN A 347 9.62 -16.26 -31.91
C ASN A 347 9.46 -17.77 -31.70
N LEU A 348 8.35 -18.36 -32.14
CA LEU A 348 8.06 -19.79 -32.05
C LEU A 348 8.49 -20.58 -33.29
N ARG A 349 8.94 -19.91 -34.36
CA ARG A 349 9.41 -20.51 -35.62
C ARG A 349 8.39 -21.43 -36.27
N THR A 350 7.15 -20.95 -36.41
CA THR A 350 6.05 -21.64 -37.08
C THR A 350 5.92 -23.11 -36.68
N PRO A 351 5.55 -23.42 -35.42
CA PRO A 351 5.41 -24.80 -34.97
C PRO A 351 4.30 -25.52 -35.77
N ASP A 352 4.43 -26.83 -35.92
CA ASP A 352 3.48 -27.65 -36.69
C ASP A 352 2.08 -27.69 -36.02
N ILE A 353 2.04 -27.63 -34.69
CA ILE A 353 0.80 -27.52 -33.91
C ILE A 353 0.92 -26.39 -32.88
N VAL A 354 -0.08 -25.52 -32.82
CA VAL A 354 -0.28 -24.56 -31.74
C VAL A 354 -1.55 -24.90 -30.96
N ALA A 355 -1.40 -25.28 -29.70
CA ALA A 355 -2.50 -25.47 -28.76
C ALA A 355 -2.81 -24.14 -28.05
N LEU A 356 -3.87 -23.47 -28.50
CA LEU A 356 -4.28 -22.15 -28.02
C LEU A 356 -5.10 -22.23 -26.73
N GLN A 357 -4.92 -21.24 -25.84
CA GLN A 357 -5.71 -21.04 -24.63
C GLN A 357 -6.30 -19.62 -24.62
N GLU A 358 -7.46 -19.43 -23.99
CA GLU A 358 -8.18 -18.15 -23.93
C GLU A 358 -8.60 -17.59 -25.31
N ILE A 359 -9.10 -18.47 -26.18
CA ILE A 359 -9.81 -18.07 -27.39
C ILE A 359 -11.26 -17.77 -27.00
N GLN A 360 -11.73 -16.57 -27.33
CA GLN A 360 -13.15 -16.20 -27.21
C GLN A 360 -13.94 -16.63 -28.44
N ASP A 361 -15.26 -16.71 -28.27
CA ASP A 361 -16.20 -16.88 -29.38
C ASP A 361 -16.23 -15.64 -30.30
N ASN A 362 -17.05 -15.71 -31.35
CA ASN A 362 -17.13 -14.67 -32.38
C ASN A 362 -17.70 -13.34 -31.87
N SER A 363 -18.38 -13.33 -30.72
CA SER A 363 -18.92 -12.12 -30.09
C SER A 363 -17.96 -11.45 -29.10
N GLY A 364 -16.81 -12.07 -28.83
CA GLY A 364 -15.80 -11.50 -27.94
C GLY A 364 -16.29 -11.47 -26.49
N GLU A 365 -16.23 -10.30 -25.84
CA GLU A 365 -16.69 -10.13 -24.45
C GLU A 365 -18.22 -10.10 -24.30
N ALA A 366 -18.98 -10.01 -25.39
CA ALA A 366 -20.44 -9.90 -25.33
C ALA A 366 -21.10 -11.23 -24.98
N ASP A 367 -21.90 -11.25 -23.91
CA ASP A 367 -22.75 -12.39 -23.55
C ASP A 367 -24.07 -12.34 -24.34
N ASP A 368 -24.02 -12.74 -25.61
CA ASP A 368 -25.18 -12.74 -26.52
C ASP A 368 -25.71 -14.15 -26.87
N GLY A 369 -25.14 -15.19 -26.24
CA GLY A 369 -25.47 -16.60 -26.46
C GLY A 369 -24.70 -17.26 -27.61
N THR A 370 -23.83 -16.53 -28.31
CA THR A 370 -22.86 -17.12 -29.24
C THR A 370 -21.85 -17.96 -28.48
N THR A 371 -21.45 -19.10 -29.07
CA THR A 371 -20.43 -20.00 -28.50
C THR A 371 -19.43 -20.50 -29.54
N ASP A 372 -19.62 -20.13 -30.81
CA ASP A 372 -18.71 -20.50 -31.90
C ASP A 372 -17.50 -19.57 -31.91
N ALA A 373 -16.30 -20.15 -31.93
CA ALA A 373 -15.03 -19.42 -32.03
C ALA A 373 -14.37 -19.53 -33.42
N GLY A 374 -15.07 -20.08 -34.42
CA GLY A 374 -14.53 -20.32 -35.75
C GLY A 374 -14.03 -19.04 -36.45
N GLY A 375 -14.67 -17.90 -36.20
CA GLY A 375 -14.24 -16.59 -36.70
C GLY A 375 -12.94 -16.13 -36.06
N THR A 376 -12.83 -16.24 -34.74
CA THR A 376 -11.61 -15.89 -33.98
C THR A 376 -10.41 -16.72 -34.45
N LEU A 377 -10.59 -18.04 -34.55
CA LEU A 377 -9.55 -18.96 -35.00
C LEU A 377 -9.12 -18.67 -36.44
N ARG A 378 -10.07 -18.38 -37.34
CA ARG A 378 -9.78 -18.02 -38.72
C ARG A 378 -9.01 -16.71 -38.81
N ALA A 379 -9.42 -15.68 -38.06
CA ALA A 379 -8.76 -14.38 -38.07
C ALA A 379 -7.31 -14.46 -37.56
N LEU A 380 -7.01 -15.32 -36.59
CA LEU A 380 -5.64 -15.58 -36.17
C LEU A 380 -4.86 -16.37 -37.23
N ALA A 381 -5.47 -17.40 -37.82
CA ALA A 381 -4.83 -18.22 -38.85
C ALA A 381 -4.55 -17.45 -40.15
N GLU A 382 -5.34 -16.42 -40.48
CA GLU A 382 -5.09 -15.52 -41.61
C GLU A 382 -3.97 -14.50 -41.33
N ALA A 383 -3.67 -14.24 -40.06
CA ALA A 383 -2.61 -13.32 -39.66
C ALA A 383 -1.21 -13.98 -39.61
N VAL A 384 -1.16 -15.29 -39.36
CA VAL A 384 0.03 -16.16 -39.42
C VAL A 384 0.28 -16.57 -40.86
#